data_AF-X1H1A8-F1
#
_entry.id   AF-X1H1A8-F1
#
_cell.length_a   1.000
_cell.length_b   1.000
_cell.length_c   1.000
_cell.angle_alpha   90.00
_cell.angle_beta   90.00
_cell.angle_gamma   90.00
#
_symmetry.space_group_name_H-M   'P 1'
#
loop_
_entity.id
_entity.type
_entity.pdbx_description
1 polymer ?
#
loop_
_entity_poly.entity_id
_entity_poly.type
_entity_poly.pdbx_seq_one_letter_code
_entity_poly.pdbx_strand_id
1 'polypeptide(L)' 'VPDATKLFLNKTTFEKYSKKGGVIKVLNKIKIIVVTVNPTSPLGYKFDKSKFLNELKRGVAIPIYDLGPSKY' A
#
# COMPACT_ATOMS: atom_id res chain seq x y z
N VAL A 1 -10.88 3.09 16.45
CA VAL A 1 -9.81 2.52 15.58
C VAL A 1 -9.19 3.66 14.81
N PRO A 2 -7.90 3.95 15.01
CA PRO A 2 -7.26 5.09 14.35
C PRO A 2 -6.77 4.79 12.92
N ASP A 3 -6.91 3.55 12.43
CA ASP A 3 -6.45 3.12 11.10
C ASP A 3 -7.62 2.79 10.18
N ALA A 4 -7.85 3.65 9.18
CA ALA A 4 -8.94 3.53 8.22
C ALA A 4 -8.74 2.39 7.19
N THR A 5 -7.59 1.72 7.19
CA THR A 5 -7.34 0.53 6.35
C THR A 5 -7.78 -0.78 7.01
N LYS A 6 -8.06 -0.77 8.32
CA LYS A 6 -8.40 -1.97 9.08
C LYS A 6 -9.91 -2.16 9.17
N LEU A 7 -10.36 -3.36 8.79
CA LEU A 7 -11.73 -3.82 9.01
C LEU A 7 -11.76 -4.76 10.23
N PHE A 8 -12.68 -4.54 11.17
CA PHE A 8 -12.85 -5.37 12.38
C PHE A 8 -13.70 -6.61 12.07
N LEU A 9 -13.26 -7.37 11.09
CA LEU A 9 -13.92 -8.59 10.63
C LEU A 9 -12.88 -9.54 10.06
N ASN A 10 -13.00 -10.82 10.41
CA ASN A 10 -12.19 -11.85 9.79
C ASN A 10 -12.75 -12.22 8.41
N LYS A 11 -11.92 -12.89 7.60
CA LYS A 11 -12.25 -13.32 6.24
C LYS A 11 -13.52 -14.17 6.19
N THR A 12 -13.67 -15.12 7.10
CA THR A 12 -14.84 -16.02 7.16
C THR A 12 -16.15 -15.24 7.37
N THR A 13 -16.15 -14.26 8.27
CA THR A 13 -17.31 -13.40 8.53
C THR A 13 -17.63 -12.53 7.31
N PHE A 14 -16.61 -11.93 6.69
CA PHE A 14 -16.75 -11.13 5.46
C PHE A 14 -17.43 -11.93 4.34
N GLU A 15 -16.94 -13.14 4.10
CA GLU A 15 -17.43 -14.01 3.03
C GLU A 15 -18.87 -14.44 3.28
N LYS A 16 -19.21 -14.83 4.52
CA LYS A 16 -20.58 -15.19 4.89
C LYS A 16 -21.55 -14.02 4.71
N TYR A 17 -21.15 -12.82 5.11
CA TYR A 17 -21.95 -11.61 4.94
C TYR A 17 -22.18 -11.30 3.46
N SER A 18 -21.11 -11.33 2.66
CA SER A 18 -21.17 -11.06 1.22
C SER A 18 -22.03 -12.08 0.46
N LYS A 19 -21.89 -13.38 0.77
CA LYS A 19 -22.71 -14.45 0.17
C LYS A 19 -24.20 -14.34 0.49
N LYS A 20 -24.56 -13.68 1.59
CA LYS A 20 -25.95 -13.41 1.98
C LYS A 20 -26.51 -12.12 1.34
N GLY A 21 -25.77 -11.50 0.41
CA GLY A 21 -26.17 -10.25 -0.26
C GLY A 21 -25.79 -8.97 0.49
N GLY A 22 -25.01 -9.09 1.57
CA GLY A 22 -24.49 -7.93 2.30
C GLY A 22 -23.47 -7.14 1.48
N VAL A 23 -23.55 -5.81 1.53
CA VAL A 23 -22.65 -4.92 0.78
C VAL A 23 -21.93 -3.99 1.74
N ILE A 24 -20.60 -4.13 1.82
CA ILE A 24 -19.75 -3.18 2.55
C ILE A 24 -19.33 -2.07 1.60
N LYS A 25 -19.61 -0.81 1.97
CA LYS A 25 -19.26 0.38 1.20
C LYS A 25 -18.23 1.23 1.94
N VAL A 26 -17.36 1.88 1.19
CA VAL A 26 -16.43 2.88 1.72
C VAL A 26 -17.17 4.22 1.83
N LEU A 27 -17.28 4.76 3.05
CA LEU A 27 -17.92 6.06 3.27
C LEU A 27 -16.98 7.22 2.88
N ASN A 28 -15.73 7.14 3.33
CA ASN A 28 -14.71 8.17 3.09
C ASN A 28 -13.48 7.51 2.47
N LYS A 29 -13.29 7.70 1.16
CA LYS A 29 -12.18 7.10 0.43
C LYS A 29 -10.87 7.79 0.80
N ILE A 30 -9.84 7.00 1.11
CA ILE A 30 -8.47 7.51 1.28
C ILE A 30 -7.95 7.95 -0.09
N LYS A 31 -7.61 9.24 -0.23
CA LYS A 31 -6.95 9.77 -1.43
C LYS A 31 -5.45 9.55 -1.29
N ILE A 32 -4.91 8.61 -2.07
CA ILE A 32 -3.46 8.39 -2.14
C ILE A 32 -2.84 9.53 -2.95
N ILE A 33 -1.92 10.28 -2.34
CA ILE A 33 -1.25 11.42 -2.98
C ILE A 33 0.18 11.12 -3.41
N VAL A 34 0.78 10.07 -2.85
CA VAL A 34 2.20 9.73 -3.04
C VAL A 34 2.45 8.26 -2.72
N VAL A 35 3.44 7.66 -3.40
CA VAL A 35 4.07 6.39 -3.02
C VAL A 35 5.50 6.67 -2.59
N THR A 36 5.89 6.14 -1.44
CA THR A 36 7.28 6.17 -1.00
C THR A 36 7.87 4.78 -1.13
N VAL A 37 9.13 4.69 -1.56
CA VAL A 37 9.83 3.42 -1.71
C VAL A 37 11.17 3.41 -0.99
N ASN A 38 11.62 2.20 -0.67
CA ASN A 38 12.96 1.94 -0.18
C ASN A 38 13.53 0.76 -0.99
N PRO A 39 14.50 1.00 -1.90
CA PRO A 39 15.10 -0.05 -2.73
C PRO A 39 16.09 -0.94 -1.93
N THR A 40 16.25 -0.69 -0.63
CA THR A 40 17.08 -1.50 0.28
C THR A 40 16.18 -2.34 1.19
N SER A 41 16.40 -3.66 1.16
CA SER A 41 15.77 -4.60 2.08
C SER A 41 16.28 -4.39 3.51
N PRO A 42 15.44 -4.60 4.55
CA PRO A 42 15.90 -4.67 5.93
C PRO A 42 17.02 -5.69 6.16
N LEU A 43 17.12 -6.72 5.32
CA LEU A 43 18.15 -7.77 5.38
C LEU A 43 19.43 -7.40 4.60
N GLY A 44 19.55 -6.17 4.08
CA GLY A 44 20.77 -5.64 3.48
C GLY A 44 20.91 -5.81 1.96
N TYR A 45 20.04 -6.59 1.31
CA TYR A 45 19.99 -6.66 -0.16
C TYR A 45 19.52 -5.32 -0.76
N LYS A 46 20.15 -4.90 -1.86
CA LYS A 46 19.86 -3.63 -2.53
C LYS A 46 19.51 -3.88 -3.99
N PHE A 47 18.39 -3.31 -4.43
CA PHE A 47 18.09 -3.16 -5.85
C PHE A 47 18.86 -1.98 -6.44
N ASP A 48 19.08 -2.00 -7.76
CA ASP A 48 19.49 -0.79 -8.48
C ASP A 48 18.39 0.27 -8.31
N LYS A 49 18.73 1.36 -7.61
CA LYS A 49 17.80 2.43 -7.25
C LYS A 49 17.13 3.07 -8.46
N SER A 50 17.90 3.32 -9.52
CA SER A 50 17.42 4.00 -10.72
C SER A 50 16.44 3.10 -11.49
N LYS A 51 16.82 1.84 -11.70
CA LYS A 51 15.95 0.83 -12.32
C LYS A 51 14.69 0.67 -11.50
N PHE A 52 14.80 0.43 -10.19
CA PHE A 52 13.66 0.23 -9.30
C PHE A 52 12.66 1.40 -9.36
N LEU A 53 13.15 2.64 -9.30
CA LEU A 53 12.30 3.82 -9.35
C LEU A 53 11.67 4.03 -10.74
N ASN A 54 12.42 3.80 -11.82
CA ASN A 54 11.91 3.95 -13.18
C ASN A 54 10.83 2.91 -13.49
N GLU A 55 11.03 1.66 -13.09
CA GLU A 55 10.03 0.60 -13.20
C GLU A 55 8.71 0.97 -12.52
N LEU A 56 8.80 1.48 -11.29
CA LEU A 56 7.62 1.90 -10.54
C LEU A 56 6.91 3.10 -11.18
N LYS A 57 7.68 4.10 -11.64
CA LYS A 57 7.12 5.29 -12.32
C LYS A 57 6.41 4.94 -13.62
N ARG A 58 6.77 3.83 -14.28
CA ARG A 58 6.03 3.34 -15.46
C ARG A 58 4.68 2.71 -15.09
N GLY A 59 4.58 2.10 -13.91
CA GLY A 59 3.38 1.37 -13.48
C GLY A 59 2.42 2.14 -12.57
N VAL A 60 2.86 3.26 -11.99
CA VAL A 60 2.10 4.01 -10.97
C VAL A 60 1.94 5.46 -11.40
N ALA A 61 0.68 5.90 -11.51
CA ALA A 61 0.32 7.23 -12.00
C ALA A 61 0.46 8.37 -10.96
N ILE A 62 0.68 8.03 -9.68
CA ILE A 62 0.87 9.00 -8.60
C ILE A 62 2.36 9.19 -8.32
N PRO A 63 2.77 10.36 -7.78
CA PRO A 63 4.17 10.66 -7.49
C PRO A 63 4.85 9.57 -6.67
N ILE A 64 6.09 9.22 -7.04
CA ILE A 64 6.91 8.22 -6.36
C ILE A 64 8.21 8.84 -5.87
N TYR A 65 8.50 8.69 -4.59
CA TYR A 65 9.74 9.15 -3.97
C TYR A 65 10.49 7.99 -3.31
N ASP A 66 11.79 7.91 -3.55
CA ASP A 66 12.65 7.04 -2.76
C ASP A 66 13.05 7.75 -1.47
N LEU A 67 12.61 7.21 -0.34
CA LEU A 67 12.99 7.71 0.99
C LEU A 67 14.15 6.94 1.60
N GLY A 68 14.51 5.77 1.06
CA GLY A 68 15.65 4.94 1.46
C GLY A 68 15.79 4.71 2.99
N PRO A 69 16.94 4.20 3.43
CA PRO A 69 17.42 4.42 4.78
C PRO A 69 18.03 5.83 4.89
N SER A 70 17.52 6.62 5.85
CA SER A 70 18.15 7.85 6.33
C SER A 70 19.61 7.57 6.72
N LYS A 71 20.55 8.47 6.39
CA LYS A 71 21.93 8.45 6.88
C LYS A 71 22.08 8.98 8.33
N TYR A 72 20.97 9.08 9.04
CA TYR A 72 20.88 9.43 10.47
C TYR A 72 20.09 8.36 11.18
#